data_AF-A0A952IY57-F1
#
_entry.id   AF-A0A952IY57-F1
#
_cell.length_a   1.000
_cell.length_b   1.000
_cell.length_c   1.000
_cell.angle_alpha   90.00
_cell.angle_beta   90.00
_cell.angle_gamma   90.00
#
_symmetry.space_group_name_H-M   'P 1'
#
loop_
_entity.id
_entity.type
_entity.pdbx_description
1 polymer ?
#
loop_
_entity_poly.entity_id
_entity_poly.type
_entity_poly.pdbx_seq_one_letter_code
_entity_poly.pdbx_strand_id
1 'polypeptide(L)'
;PDEWHRQLFRQDTCHPEHDARHEKIETLQWNIAATALGHGLDVILDFGFWKRRERRQFHNQATQLGARTKIHFMDVAFDELLSRLEVRNQQHPELVTQIPLSKMNDYVQQFEAPDETEWALYNS
;
A
#
# COMPACT_ATOMS: atom_id res chain seq x y z
N PRO A 1 -1.57 4.92 -4.28
CA PRO A 1 -1.91 4.37 -5.61
C PRO A 1 -3.41 4.39 -5.98
N ASP A 2 -4.32 3.98 -5.09
CA ASP A 2 -5.76 3.83 -5.36
C ASP A 2 -6.45 5.05 -5.97
N GLU A 3 -6.14 6.25 -5.47
CA GLU A 3 -6.76 7.48 -5.97
C GLU A 3 -6.46 7.72 -7.45
N TRP A 4 -5.19 7.57 -7.85
CA TRP A 4 -4.75 7.74 -9.24
C TRP A 4 -5.36 6.65 -10.12
N HIS A 5 -5.45 5.43 -9.59
CA HIS A 5 -6.06 4.31 -10.28
C HIS A 5 -7.52 4.59 -10.59
N ARG A 6 -8.29 5.02 -9.60
CA ARG A 6 -9.70 5.35 -9.77
C ARG A 6 -9.90 6.51 -10.74
N GLN A 7 -9.04 7.53 -10.71
CA GLN A 7 -9.13 8.66 -11.65
C GLN A 7 -8.88 8.22 -13.10
N LEU A 8 -7.95 7.30 -13.34
CA LEU A 8 -7.57 6.85 -14.69
C LEU A 8 -8.46 5.72 -15.23
N PHE A 9 -8.89 4.80 -14.36
CA PHE A 9 -9.52 3.53 -14.75
C PHE A 9 -10.88 3.28 -14.08
N ARG A 10 -11.37 4.19 -13.23
CA ARG A 10 -12.62 4.06 -12.45
C ARG A 10 -12.56 2.86 -11.49
N GLN A 11 -13.72 2.29 -11.17
CA GLN A 11 -13.84 1.10 -10.32
C GLN A 11 -13.54 -0.15 -11.17
N ASP A 12 -12.28 -0.60 -11.18
CA ASP A 12 -11.85 -1.76 -11.98
C ASP A 12 -11.20 -2.86 -11.12
N THR A 13 -11.49 -2.93 -9.82
CA THR A 13 -10.89 -3.90 -8.87
C THR A 13 -11.01 -5.38 -9.29
N CYS A 14 -11.99 -5.72 -10.13
CA CYS A 14 -12.17 -7.08 -10.67
C CYS A 14 -11.75 -7.22 -12.15
N HIS A 15 -11.16 -6.18 -12.75
CA HIS A 15 -10.74 -6.18 -14.13
C HIS A 15 -9.41 -6.96 -14.28
N PRO A 16 -9.24 -7.79 -15.33
CA PRO A 16 -8.03 -8.61 -15.50
C PRO A 16 -6.71 -7.82 -15.56
N GLU A 17 -6.76 -6.57 -16.01
CA GLU A 17 -5.59 -5.67 -16.07
C GLU A 17 -5.39 -4.81 -14.82
N HIS A 18 -6.21 -4.98 -13.77
CA HIS A 18 -6.15 -4.14 -12.56
C HIS A 18 -4.73 -4.12 -11.98
N ASP A 19 -4.17 -5.29 -11.67
CA ASP A 19 -2.86 -5.41 -11.04
C ASP A 19 -1.75 -4.77 -11.88
N ALA A 20 -1.75 -5.02 -13.20
CA ALA A 20 -0.76 -4.47 -14.12
C ALA A 20 -0.85 -2.94 -14.26
N ARG A 21 -2.05 -2.37 -14.13
CA ARG A 21 -2.26 -0.91 -14.09
C ARG A 21 -1.83 -0.32 -12.76
N HIS A 22 -2.14 -1.01 -11.66
CA HIS A 22 -1.78 -0.61 -10.31
C HIS A 22 -0.26 -0.55 -10.13
N GLU A 23 0.46 -1.58 -10.60
CA GLU A 23 1.92 -1.65 -10.56
C GLU A 23 2.58 -0.49 -11.35
N LYS A 24 2.00 -0.12 -12.51
CA LYS A 24 2.46 1.04 -13.27
C LYS A 24 2.28 2.34 -12.51
N ILE A 25 1.16 2.50 -11.80
CA ILE A 25 0.90 3.68 -10.97
C ILE A 25 1.88 3.73 -9.80
N GLU A 26 2.10 2.63 -9.09
CA GLU A 26 3.08 2.55 -8.00
C GLU A 26 4.49 2.86 -8.50
N THR A 27 4.86 2.38 -9.68
CA THR A 27 6.16 2.70 -10.32
C THR A 27 6.31 4.20 -10.56
N LEU A 28 5.25 4.87 -11.07
CA LEU A 28 5.26 6.32 -11.26
C LEU A 28 5.35 7.07 -9.92
N GLN A 29 4.59 6.64 -8.91
CA GLN A 29 4.63 7.22 -7.58
C GLN A 29 5.99 7.03 -6.91
N TRP A 30 6.64 5.87 -7.09
CA TRP A 30 8.00 5.63 -6.65
C TRP A 30 9.02 6.55 -7.32
N ASN A 31 8.94 6.77 -8.63
CA ASN A 31 9.87 7.68 -9.32
C ASN A 31 9.80 9.11 -8.77
N ILE A 32 8.59 9.57 -8.44
CA ILE A 32 8.37 10.87 -7.79
C ILE A 32 8.97 10.86 -6.38
N ALA A 33 8.70 9.82 -5.59
CA ALA A 33 9.25 9.65 -4.26
C ALA A 33 10.79 9.63 -4.25
N ALA A 34 11.41 8.85 -5.13
CA ALA A 34 12.86 8.75 -5.27
C ALA A 34 13.49 10.10 -5.64
N THR A 35 12.83 10.89 -6.50
CA THR A 35 13.26 12.25 -6.84
C THR A 35 13.22 13.15 -5.60
N ALA A 36 12.13 13.12 -4.83
CA ALA A 36 12.00 13.89 -3.59
C ALA A 36 13.06 13.49 -2.54
N LEU A 37 13.27 12.19 -2.34
CA LEU A 37 14.32 11.66 -1.45
C LEU A 37 15.71 12.15 -1.89
N GLY A 38 16.00 12.14 -3.19
CA GLY A 38 17.26 12.66 -3.75
C GLY A 38 17.49 14.16 -3.50
N HIS A 39 16.41 14.91 -3.26
CA HIS A 39 16.46 16.32 -2.84
C HIS A 39 16.49 16.50 -1.32
N GLY A 40 16.57 15.42 -0.54
CA GLY A 40 16.62 15.46 0.93
C GLY A 40 15.25 15.69 1.60
N LEU A 41 14.15 15.47 0.88
CA LEU A 41 12.80 15.56 1.44
C LEU A 41 12.36 14.21 2.02
N ASP A 42 11.52 14.24 3.05
CA ASP A 42 10.87 13.05 3.59
C ASP A 42 9.65 12.67 2.73
N VAL A 43 9.41 11.38 2.55
CA VAL A 43 8.29 10.84 1.76
C VAL A 43 7.52 9.80 2.57
N ILE A 44 6.20 9.86 2.47
CA ILE A 44 5.30 8.78 2.90
C ILE A 44 4.77 8.08 1.66
N LEU A 45 5.10 6.79 1.51
CA LEU A 45 4.50 5.92 0.51
C LEU A 45 3.30 5.23 1.13
N ASP A 46 2.09 5.62 0.71
CA ASP A 46 0.83 5.00 1.13
C ASP A 46 0.49 3.84 0.19
N PHE A 47 1.37 2.84 0.15
CA PHE A 47 1.18 1.59 -0.61
C PHE A 47 0.74 0.48 0.35
N GLY A 48 0.23 -0.62 -0.20
CA GLY A 48 -0.23 -1.75 0.61
C GLY A 48 0.88 -2.49 1.37
N PHE A 49 2.11 -2.56 0.80
CA PHE A 49 3.27 -3.21 1.41
C PHE A 49 2.99 -4.62 2.01
N TRP A 50 2.26 -5.44 1.25
CA TRP A 50 1.62 -6.67 1.71
C TRP A 50 2.61 -7.76 2.10
N LYS A 51 3.77 -7.79 1.43
CA LYS A 51 4.76 -8.87 1.54
C LYS A 51 6.06 -8.37 2.15
N ARG A 52 6.72 -9.22 2.94
CA ARG A 52 8.07 -8.93 3.49
C ARG A 52 9.07 -8.60 2.39
N ARG A 53 9.00 -9.34 1.27
CA ARG A 53 9.86 -9.13 0.09
C ARG A 53 9.73 -7.72 -0.46
N GLU A 54 8.51 -7.22 -0.56
CA GLU A 54 8.20 -5.89 -1.09
C GLU A 54 8.72 -4.80 -0.15
N ARG A 55 8.43 -4.88 1.15
CA ARG A 55 8.98 -3.94 2.15
C ARG A 55 10.50 -3.87 2.09
N ARG A 56 11.17 -5.03 1.98
CA ARG A 56 12.63 -5.10 1.85
C ARG A 56 13.15 -4.45 0.56
N GLN A 57 12.44 -4.65 -0.55
CA GLN A 57 12.81 -4.03 -1.83
C GLN A 57 12.82 -2.50 -1.70
N PHE A 58 11.74 -1.90 -1.20
CA PHE A 58 11.66 -0.44 -1.04
C PHE A 58 12.63 0.09 0.00
N HIS A 59 12.87 -0.63 1.09
CA HIS A 59 13.91 -0.28 2.06
C HIS A 59 15.30 -0.21 1.40
N ASN A 60 15.66 -1.20 0.59
CA ASN A 60 16.95 -1.23 -0.11
C ASN A 60 17.06 -0.08 -1.11
N GLN A 61 16.00 0.22 -1.86
CA GLN A 61 15.97 1.32 -2.81
C GLN A 61 16.11 2.68 -2.11
N ALA A 62 15.40 2.90 -1.00
CA ALA A 62 15.55 4.12 -0.19
C ALA A 62 16.97 4.25 0.40
N THR A 63 17.54 3.15 0.89
CA THR A 63 18.91 3.12 1.42
C THR A 63 19.95 3.51 0.37
N GLN A 64 19.78 3.08 -0.89
CA GLN A 64 20.66 3.48 -2.00
C GLN A 64 20.62 4.98 -2.29
N LEU A 65 19.52 5.65 -1.94
CA LEU A 65 19.36 7.10 -2.03
C LEU A 65 19.84 7.83 -0.76
N GLY A 66 20.44 7.12 0.19
CA GLY A 66 20.88 7.67 1.48
C GLY A 66 19.76 7.96 2.47
N ALA A 67 18.53 7.51 2.18
CA ALA A 67 17.38 7.70 3.04
C ALA A 67 17.26 6.57 4.07
N ARG A 68 16.69 6.89 5.23
CA ARG A 68 16.24 5.89 6.21
C ARG A 68 14.79 5.54 5.94
N THR A 69 14.41 4.31 6.23
CA THR A 69 13.03 3.83 6.14
C THR A 69 12.42 3.79 7.52
N LYS A 70 11.09 3.94 7.62
CA LYS A 70 10.27 3.58 8.78
C LYS A 70 9.03 2.83 8.31
N ILE A 71 8.55 1.87 9.11
CA ILE A 71 7.28 1.19 8.83
C ILE A 71 6.22 1.61 9.85
N HIS A 72 5.04 1.95 9.35
CA HIS A 72 3.86 2.20 10.16
C HIS A 72 2.89 1.05 9.96
N PHE A 73 2.97 0.05 10.84
CA PHE A 73 2.03 -1.08 10.86
C PHE A 73 0.91 -0.81 11.85
N MET A 74 -0.33 -0.97 11.39
CA MET A 74 -1.53 -0.87 12.21
C MET A 74 -2.06 -2.28 12.48
N ASP A 75 -1.74 -2.80 13.67
CA ASP A 75 -2.23 -4.12 14.11
C ASP A 75 -3.70 -4.01 14.55
N VAL A 76 -4.59 -4.08 13.56
CA VAL A 76 -6.04 -3.99 13.76
C VAL A 76 -6.63 -5.37 13.51
N ALA A 77 -7.47 -5.83 14.45
CA ALA A 77 -8.16 -7.11 14.32
C ALA A 77 -8.96 -7.19 13.02
N PHE A 78 -8.97 -8.36 12.39
CA PHE A 78 -9.62 -8.56 11.10
C PHE A 78 -11.11 -8.19 11.12
N ASP A 79 -11.84 -8.54 12.19
CA ASP A 79 -13.26 -8.20 12.35
C ASP A 79 -13.50 -6.68 12.37
N GLU A 80 -12.58 -5.92 12.98
CA GLU A 80 -12.63 -4.46 13.00
C GLU A 80 -12.35 -3.88 11.60
N LEU A 81 -11.43 -4.48 10.83
CA LEU A 81 -11.19 -4.10 9.44
C LEU A 81 -12.43 -4.33 8.57
N LEU A 82 -13.12 -5.46 8.74
CA LEU A 82 -14.36 -5.77 8.01
C LEU A 82 -15.47 -4.77 8.36
N SER A 83 -15.69 -4.50 9.64
CA SER A 83 -16.67 -3.52 10.11
C SER A 83 -16.43 -2.13 9.50
N ARG A 84 -15.17 -1.66 9.51
CA ARG A 84 -14.79 -0.38 8.89
C ARG A 84 -14.98 -0.40 7.38
N LEU A 85 -14.66 -1.51 6.72
CA LEU A 85 -14.84 -1.65 5.28
C LEU A 85 -16.32 -1.55 4.87
N GLU A 86 -17.22 -2.20 5.61
CA GLU A 86 -18.67 -2.13 5.37
C GLU A 86 -19.19 -0.69 5.47
N VAL A 87 -18.82 0.01 6.55
CA VAL A 87 -19.20 1.42 6.74
C VAL A 87 -18.64 2.30 5.62
N ARG A 88 -17.35 2.14 5.27
CA ARG A 88 -16.68 2.91 4.21
C ARG A 88 -17.33 2.70 2.85
N ASN A 89 -17.66 1.45 2.51
CA ASN A 89 -18.31 1.11 1.25
C ASN A 89 -19.69 1.78 1.12
N GLN A 90 -20.41 1.99 2.23
CA GLN A 90 -21.74 2.61 2.26
C GLN A 90 -21.72 4.15 2.25
N GLN A 91 -20.76 4.79 2.92
CA GLN A 91 -20.79 6.24 3.16
C GLN A 91 -20.42 7.10 1.94
N HIS A 92 -19.41 6.71 1.16
CA HIS A 92 -18.90 7.52 0.05
C HIS A 92 -18.52 6.66 -1.16
N PRO A 93 -19.47 5.91 -1.75
CA PRO A 93 -19.17 4.92 -2.78
C PRO A 93 -18.49 5.48 -4.04
N GLU A 94 -18.65 6.76 -4.31
CA GLU A 94 -18.03 7.50 -5.40
C GLU A 94 -16.58 7.95 -5.12
N LEU A 95 -16.21 8.07 -3.84
CA LEU A 95 -14.90 8.58 -3.40
C LEU A 95 -13.91 7.47 -3.03
N VAL A 96 -14.39 6.25 -2.81
CA VAL A 96 -13.56 5.12 -2.36
C VAL A 96 -13.59 3.96 -3.34
N THR A 97 -12.48 3.22 -3.44
CA THR A 97 -12.47 1.92 -4.14
C THR A 97 -13.34 0.93 -3.37
N GLN A 98 -14.35 0.39 -4.06
CA GLN A 98 -15.28 -0.58 -3.48
C GLN A 98 -14.59 -1.94 -3.39
N ILE A 99 -14.46 -2.47 -2.17
CA ILE A 99 -13.85 -3.78 -1.93
C ILE A 99 -14.94 -4.72 -1.41
N PRO A 100 -15.32 -5.76 -2.17
CA PRO A 100 -16.23 -6.80 -1.68
C PRO A 100 -15.64 -7.53 -0.47
N LEU A 101 -16.48 -7.91 0.49
CA LEU A 101 -16.03 -8.67 1.67
C LEU A 101 -15.33 -9.99 1.30
N SER A 102 -15.80 -10.65 0.24
CA SER A 102 -15.15 -11.86 -0.29
C SER A 102 -13.71 -11.61 -0.72
N LYS A 103 -13.42 -10.46 -1.32
CA LYS A 103 -12.05 -10.08 -1.71
C LYS A 103 -11.18 -9.78 -0.49
N MET A 104 -11.73 -9.19 0.56
CA MET A 104 -10.99 -8.93 1.79
C MET A 104 -10.48 -10.23 2.44
N ASN A 105 -11.27 -11.31 2.37
CA ASN A 105 -10.81 -12.64 2.81
C ASN A 105 -9.65 -13.18 1.97
N ASP A 106 -9.67 -13.00 0.65
CA ASP A 106 -8.56 -13.41 -0.22
C ASP A 106 -7.29 -12.59 0.06
N TYR A 107 -7.48 -11.30 0.36
CA TYR A 107 -6.42 -10.36 0.63
C TYR A 107 -5.69 -10.68 1.94
N VAL A 108 -6.42 -10.91 3.03
CA VAL A 108 -5.79 -11.16 4.34
C VAL A 108 -4.91 -12.42 4.34
N GLN A 109 -5.24 -13.43 3.53
CA GLN A 109 -4.42 -14.64 3.40
C GLN A 109 -3.06 -14.38 2.73
N GLN A 110 -2.96 -13.29 1.97
CA GLN A 110 -1.73 -12.91 1.30
C GLN A 110 -0.88 -11.95 2.13
N PHE A 111 -1.43 -11.33 3.18
CA PHE A 111 -0.70 -10.38 4.00
C PHE A 111 0.35 -11.07 4.89
N GLU A 112 1.55 -10.50 4.93
CA GLU A 112 2.62 -10.92 5.84
C GLU A 112 2.91 -9.78 6.82
N ALA A 113 2.42 -9.91 8.05
CA ALA A 113 2.69 -8.95 9.12
C ALA A 113 4.21 -8.79 9.34
N PRO A 114 4.72 -7.57 9.58
CA PRO A 114 6.12 -7.37 9.90
C PRO A 114 6.45 -8.04 11.23
N ASP A 115 7.54 -8.82 11.25
CA ASP A 115 8.04 -9.42 12.50
C ASP A 115 8.91 -8.43 13.30
N GLU A 116 9.31 -8.83 14.50
CA GLU A 116 10.16 -8.03 15.38
C GLU A 116 11.51 -7.66 14.74
N THR A 117 12.03 -8.52 13.85
CA THR A 117 13.30 -8.26 13.15
C THR A 117 13.13 -7.17 12.10
N GLU A 118 12.05 -7.21 11.31
CA GLU A 118 11.68 -6.13 10.39
C GLU A 118 11.43 -4.83 11.15
N TRP A 119 10.72 -4.91 12.27
CA TRP A 119 10.42 -3.73 13.09
C TRP A 119 11.69 -3.06 13.60
N ALA A 120 12.64 -3.82 14.15
CA ALA A 120 13.92 -3.30 14.63
C ALA A 120 14.77 -2.73 13.48
N LEU A 121 14.78 -3.38 12.32
CA LEU A 121 15.52 -2.90 11.16
C LEU A 121 15.00 -1.55 10.67
N TYR A 122 13.68 -1.42 10.52
CA TYR A 122 13.08 -0.24 9.90
C TYR A 122 12.78 0.88 10.90
N ASN A 123 12.75 0.65 12.21
CA ASN A 123 12.44 1.72 13.18
C ASN A 123 13.61 2.07 14.10
N SER A 124 14.84 1.82 13.65
CA SER A 124 16.08 2.17 14.36
C SER A 124 16.60 3.59 14.11
#